data_AF-A0A2T2TQS1-F1
#
_entry.id   AF-A0A2T2TQS1-F1
#
_cell.length_a   1.000
_cell.length_b   1.000
_cell.length_c   1.000
_cell.angle_alpha   90.00
_cell.angle_beta   90.00
_cell.angle_gamma   90.00
#
_symmetry.space_group_name_H-M   'P 1'
#
loop_
_entity.id
_entity.type
_entity.pdbx_description
1 polymer ?
#
loop_
_entity_poly.entity_id
_entity_poly.type
_entity_poly.pdbx_seq_one_letter_code
_entity_poly.pdbx_strand_id
1 'polypeptide(L)'
;MASDSEHPDVSSSDEEGEVSEDVASDDVAEEASAEETSAEEPSAEEPSAEEPDEEETPAEEPDEEAVPEAASSGEDSASLSQNGQKSGMTAAETEELLDVLKDMRRGDFTRRMSVSEGQSGQVAQALNNVIEQNESLVNELSRVRVSVGKQGELDQRVSLPGLTGDWVNAMNAVNDLIVDLGMPISAMRRVIDAVGRGDLSQKMDLETDGRPLRGELRRTGKTINVMVDRLDTFAGEVTRVAREVGTEGKLGGRAEIEGVSGTWEDLTDNVN
;
A
#
# COMPACT_ATOMS: atom_id res chain seq x y z
N MET A 1 -17.04 78.66 -9.74
CA MET A 1 -16.23 78.47 -8.52
C MET A 1 -15.80 77.01 -8.54
N ALA A 2 -14.81 76.54 -9.30
CA ALA A 2 -13.42 76.97 -9.51
C ALA A 2 -12.58 76.92 -8.22
N SER A 3 -11.54 76.06 -8.26
CA SER A 3 -10.35 75.85 -7.42
C SER A 3 -10.27 74.38 -6.99
N ASP A 4 -9.48 73.48 -7.59
CA ASP A 4 -8.04 73.47 -7.95
C ASP A 4 -7.12 73.06 -6.77
N SER A 5 -5.96 72.48 -7.13
CA SER A 5 -4.87 71.89 -6.33
C SER A 5 -5.06 70.45 -5.80
N GLU A 6 -4.12 69.51 -5.95
CA GLU A 6 -2.87 69.38 -6.72
C GLU A 6 -2.37 67.93 -6.47
N HIS A 7 -1.84 67.26 -7.49
CA HIS A 7 -0.96 66.09 -7.34
C HIS A 7 0.48 66.59 -7.14
N PRO A 8 1.39 65.77 -6.59
CA PRO A 8 2.42 65.30 -7.52
C PRO A 8 2.83 63.83 -7.36
N ASP A 9 3.20 63.28 -8.51
CA ASP A 9 4.10 62.17 -8.74
C ASP A 9 5.40 62.24 -7.92
N VAL A 10 5.91 61.06 -7.54
CA VAL A 10 7.36 60.84 -7.45
C VAL A 10 7.67 59.55 -8.20
N SER A 11 8.31 59.74 -9.35
CA SER A 11 8.99 58.75 -10.16
C SER A 11 10.49 58.94 -9.95
N SER A 12 11.22 57.89 -9.59
CA SER A 12 12.62 57.62 -9.95
C SER A 12 12.97 56.21 -9.45
N SER A 13 13.18 55.19 -10.29
CA SER A 13 14.28 55.02 -11.25
C SER A 13 15.60 54.62 -10.57
N ASP A 14 16.06 53.45 -11.02
CA ASP A 14 17.44 52.99 -11.24
C ASP A 14 18.31 52.54 -10.07
N GLU A 15 18.81 51.29 -10.23
CA GLU A 15 20.23 50.86 -10.34
C GLU A 15 20.39 49.49 -9.64
N GLU A 16 20.33 48.39 -10.40
CA GLU A 16 21.47 47.68 -11.02
C GLU A 16 22.50 47.15 -10.00
N GLY A 17 22.74 45.84 -10.05
CA GLY A 17 23.68 45.15 -9.19
C GLY A 17 23.72 43.65 -9.45
N GLU A 18 24.00 43.27 -10.70
CA GLU A 18 24.53 41.94 -11.03
C GLU A 18 25.88 41.76 -10.32
N VAL A 19 26.06 40.63 -9.61
CA VAL A 19 27.39 40.09 -9.33
C VAL A 19 27.39 38.62 -9.67
N SER A 20 27.96 38.36 -10.84
CA SER A 20 28.51 37.10 -11.29
C SER A 20 29.79 36.82 -10.53
N GLU A 21 29.93 35.63 -9.93
CA GLU A 21 31.25 35.05 -9.64
C GLU A 21 31.29 33.64 -10.20
N ASP A 22 31.95 33.56 -11.37
CA ASP A 22 32.63 32.38 -11.90
C ASP A 22 33.66 31.86 -10.89
N VAL A 23 33.57 30.57 -10.56
CA VAL A 23 34.75 29.78 -10.24
C VAL A 23 34.68 28.48 -11.04
N ALA A 24 35.42 28.49 -12.14
CA ALA A 24 35.70 27.32 -12.94
C ALA A 24 36.88 26.53 -12.35
N SER A 25 36.85 25.23 -12.63
CA SER A 25 37.98 24.31 -12.77
C SER A 25 38.51 23.67 -11.48
N ASP A 26 38.14 22.40 -11.27
CA ASP A 26 39.19 21.40 -11.07
C ASP A 26 38.82 20.13 -11.84
N ASP A 27 39.73 19.78 -12.72
CA ASP A 27 39.71 18.75 -13.73
C ASP A 27 40.47 17.55 -13.12
N VAL A 28 39.77 16.46 -12.81
CA VAL A 28 40.43 15.19 -12.48
C VAL A 28 39.87 14.12 -13.39
N ALA A 29 40.59 13.92 -14.48
CA ALA A 29 40.50 12.76 -15.33
C ALA A 29 40.94 11.48 -14.58
N GLU A 30 40.05 10.48 -14.64
CA GLU A 30 40.30 9.16 -15.22
C GLU A 30 41.54 8.38 -14.76
N GLU A 31 41.32 7.37 -13.90
CA GLU A 31 42.06 6.11 -13.91
C GLU A 31 41.06 4.96 -13.73
N ALA A 32 41.05 4.07 -14.72
CA ALA A 32 40.21 2.90 -14.83
C ALA A 32 40.64 1.80 -13.84
N SER A 33 39.67 1.08 -13.28
CA SER A 33 39.84 -0.33 -12.91
C SER A 33 38.46 -1.00 -12.91
N ALA A 34 38.21 -1.74 -13.97
CA ALA A 34 37.13 -2.71 -14.05
C ALA A 34 37.53 -3.91 -13.15
N GLU A 35 36.81 -4.10 -12.05
CA GLU A 35 36.74 -5.38 -11.36
C GLU A 35 35.36 -5.98 -11.65
N GLU A 36 35.37 -6.98 -12.54
CA GLU A 36 34.30 -7.97 -12.66
C GLU A 36 34.08 -8.59 -11.28
N THR A 37 32.91 -8.33 -10.68
CA THR A 37 32.38 -9.22 -9.64
C THR A 37 31.18 -9.93 -10.24
N SER A 38 31.40 -11.22 -10.46
CA SER A 38 30.46 -12.18 -11.01
C SER A 38 29.22 -12.22 -10.11
N ALA A 39 28.08 -11.77 -10.64
CA ALA A 39 26.79 -11.96 -10.02
C ALA A 39 26.41 -13.44 -10.16
N GLU A 40 26.46 -14.16 -9.04
CA GLU A 40 25.94 -15.52 -8.92
C GLU A 40 24.40 -15.42 -8.88
N GLU A 41 23.74 -15.68 -10.01
CA GLU A 41 22.28 -15.82 -10.09
C GLU A 41 21.83 -17.07 -9.31
N PRO A 42 20.83 -16.98 -8.42
CA PRO A 42 20.21 -18.18 -7.87
C PRO A 42 19.35 -18.84 -8.95
N SER A 43 19.78 -20.02 -9.38
CA SER A 43 19.06 -20.94 -10.27
C SER A 43 17.63 -21.17 -9.76
N ALA A 44 16.66 -20.67 -10.52
CA ALA A 44 15.26 -21.04 -10.35
C ALA A 44 15.04 -22.43 -10.94
N GLU A 45 14.78 -23.41 -10.09
CA GLU A 45 14.21 -24.70 -10.51
C GLU A 45 12.81 -24.46 -11.08
N GLU A 46 12.66 -24.64 -12.39
CA GLU A 46 11.36 -24.76 -13.04
C GLU A 46 10.69 -26.08 -12.62
N PRO A 47 9.43 -26.09 -12.14
CA PRO A 47 8.68 -27.33 -12.06
C PRO A 47 8.22 -27.73 -13.46
N SER A 48 8.79 -28.84 -13.93
CA SER A 48 8.40 -29.57 -15.15
C SER A 48 6.89 -29.85 -15.15
N ALA A 49 6.22 -29.41 -16.22
CA ALA A 49 4.85 -29.78 -16.52
C ALA A 49 4.82 -31.22 -17.06
N GLU A 50 4.26 -32.14 -16.28
CA GLU A 50 3.78 -33.44 -16.77
C GLU A 50 2.37 -33.22 -17.36
N GLU A 51 2.24 -33.30 -18.68
CA GLU A 51 0.96 -33.55 -19.35
C GLU A 51 0.67 -35.06 -19.31
N PRO A 52 -0.53 -35.49 -18.88
CA PRO A 52 -0.98 -36.85 -19.15
C PRO A 52 -1.78 -36.90 -20.46
N ASP A 53 -1.40 -37.90 -21.26
CA ASP A 53 -1.87 -38.30 -22.58
C ASP A 53 -3.39 -38.32 -22.78
N GLU A 54 -3.80 -37.85 -23.96
CA GLU A 54 -5.12 -38.10 -24.55
C GLU A 54 -5.22 -39.56 -25.03
N GLU A 55 -5.96 -40.41 -24.31
CA GLU A 55 -6.45 -41.68 -24.86
C GLU A 55 -7.79 -41.45 -25.57
N GLU A 56 -7.77 -41.43 -26.90
CA GLU A 56 -8.94 -41.61 -27.75
C GLU A 56 -9.57 -42.99 -27.50
N THR A 57 -10.88 -43.01 -27.19
CA THR A 57 -11.71 -44.22 -27.29
C THR A 57 -12.86 -43.97 -28.28
N PRO A 58 -13.17 -44.94 -29.18
CA PRO A 58 -14.06 -44.71 -30.31
C PRO A 58 -15.55 -44.87 -29.98
N ALA A 59 -16.37 -44.28 -30.85
CA ALA A 59 -17.82 -44.15 -30.83
C ALA A 59 -18.63 -45.43 -30.56
N GLU A 60 -19.76 -45.26 -29.86
CA GLU A 60 -20.93 -46.14 -29.88
C GLU A 60 -22.17 -45.30 -30.27
N GLU A 61 -22.73 -45.58 -31.46
CA GLU A 61 -24.07 -45.14 -31.86
C GLU A 61 -25.13 -45.94 -31.09
N PRO A 62 -26.24 -45.32 -30.63
CA PRO A 62 -27.43 -46.08 -30.28
C PRO A 62 -28.43 -46.10 -31.43
N ASP A 63 -28.93 -47.32 -31.67
CA ASP A 63 -29.82 -47.80 -32.71
C ASP A 63 -31.10 -46.97 -32.99
N GLU A 64 -31.49 -47.00 -34.27
CA GLU A 64 -32.84 -46.70 -34.75
C GLU A 64 -33.87 -47.66 -34.12
N GLU A 65 -34.86 -47.14 -33.39
CA GLU A 65 -36.15 -47.83 -33.22
C GLU A 65 -37.35 -46.88 -33.41
N ALA A 66 -38.02 -47.11 -34.55
CA ALA A 66 -39.46 -47.14 -34.80
C ALA A 66 -40.40 -46.01 -34.30
N VAL A 67 -40.94 -45.31 -35.30
CA VAL A 67 -42.16 -44.50 -35.32
C VAL A 67 -43.41 -45.33 -34.93
N PRO A 68 -44.47 -44.69 -34.39
CA PRO A 68 -45.77 -44.87 -35.04
C PRO A 68 -46.55 -43.58 -35.32
N GLU A 69 -47.24 -43.62 -36.46
CA GLU A 69 -48.21 -42.65 -36.99
C GLU A 69 -49.41 -42.40 -36.07
N ALA A 70 -49.93 -41.17 -36.10
CA ALA A 70 -51.37 -40.94 -36.26
C ALA A 70 -51.65 -39.52 -36.79
N ALA A 71 -52.39 -39.47 -37.90
CA ALA A 71 -52.80 -38.30 -38.66
C ALA A 71 -53.98 -37.52 -38.05
N SER A 72 -54.05 -36.22 -38.36
CA SER A 72 -55.27 -35.42 -38.61
C SER A 72 -54.85 -33.96 -38.90
N SER A 73 -54.72 -33.56 -40.17
CA SER A 73 -55.74 -32.86 -40.98
C SER A 73 -55.99 -31.40 -40.58
N GLY A 74 -55.80 -30.48 -41.54
CA GLY A 74 -56.46 -29.16 -41.54
C GLY A 74 -55.60 -27.95 -41.92
N GLU A 75 -55.39 -27.78 -43.23
CA GLU A 75 -55.53 -26.52 -44.00
C GLU A 75 -54.78 -25.23 -43.58
N ASP A 76 -53.92 -24.80 -44.51
CA ASP A 76 -53.64 -23.44 -44.97
C ASP A 76 -54.03 -22.25 -44.09
N SER A 77 -53.02 -21.52 -43.62
CA SER A 77 -52.93 -20.07 -43.84
C SER A 77 -51.53 -19.58 -43.52
N ALA A 78 -50.85 -19.10 -44.55
CA ALA A 78 -49.66 -18.27 -44.43
C ALA A 78 -49.99 -17.01 -43.60
N SER A 79 -49.32 -16.85 -42.45
CA SER A 79 -49.11 -15.53 -41.88
C SER A 79 -47.69 -15.46 -41.32
N LEU A 80 -46.95 -14.47 -41.81
CA LEU A 80 -45.62 -14.09 -41.36
C LEU A 80 -45.57 -14.00 -39.83
N SER A 81 -44.65 -14.73 -39.22
CA SER A 81 -44.07 -14.33 -37.94
C SER A 81 -42.56 -14.47 -38.05
N GLN A 82 -41.93 -13.47 -38.69
CA GLN A 82 -40.57 -13.11 -38.33
C GLN A 82 -40.64 -12.49 -36.94
N ASN A 83 -40.62 -13.33 -35.91
CA ASN A 83 -40.21 -12.90 -34.58
C ASN A 83 -39.44 -14.04 -33.92
N GLY A 84 -38.33 -14.41 -34.57
CA GLY A 84 -37.26 -15.16 -33.93
C GLY A 84 -36.61 -14.25 -32.91
N GLN A 85 -37.16 -14.27 -31.70
CA GLN A 85 -36.59 -13.66 -30.51
C GLN A 85 -35.16 -14.20 -30.35
N LYS A 86 -34.16 -13.42 -30.78
CA LYS A 86 -32.73 -13.74 -30.61
C LYS A 86 -32.47 -13.84 -29.12
N SER A 87 -32.56 -15.06 -28.59
CA SER A 87 -32.49 -15.33 -27.16
C SER A 87 -31.05 -15.48 -26.65
N GLY A 88 -30.04 -15.25 -27.50
CA GLY A 88 -28.62 -15.34 -27.14
C GLY A 88 -27.79 -14.23 -27.79
N MET A 89 -26.56 -14.08 -27.30
CA MET A 89 -25.59 -13.11 -27.83
C MET A 89 -25.34 -13.32 -29.32
N THR A 90 -25.33 -12.20 -30.04
CA THR A 90 -24.89 -12.16 -31.42
C THR A 90 -23.37 -12.35 -31.50
N ALA A 91 -22.85 -12.77 -32.67
CA ALA A 91 -21.40 -12.92 -32.86
C ALA A 91 -20.62 -11.64 -32.53
N ALA A 92 -21.17 -10.47 -32.87
CA ALA A 92 -20.57 -9.18 -32.55
C ALA A 92 -20.53 -8.89 -31.04
N GLU A 93 -21.60 -9.20 -30.30
CA GLU A 93 -21.64 -9.05 -28.84
C GLU A 93 -20.66 -10.00 -28.14
N THR A 94 -20.51 -11.22 -28.66
CA THR A 94 -19.53 -12.20 -28.13
C THR A 94 -18.09 -11.74 -28.39
N GLU A 95 -17.80 -11.17 -29.56
CA GLU A 95 -16.49 -10.60 -29.87
C GLU A 95 -16.18 -9.40 -28.97
N GLU A 96 -17.16 -8.52 -28.77
CA GLU A 96 -17.05 -7.39 -27.82
C GLU A 96 -16.79 -7.88 -26.38
N LEU A 97 -17.54 -8.87 -25.90
CA LEU A 97 -17.34 -9.47 -24.58
C LEU A 97 -15.92 -10.01 -24.43
N LEU A 98 -15.43 -10.76 -25.41
CA LEU A 98 -14.09 -11.33 -25.39
C LEU A 98 -13.02 -10.23 -25.32
N ASP A 99 -13.18 -9.15 -26.08
CA ASP A 99 -12.21 -8.05 -26.06
C ASP A 99 -12.24 -7.28 -24.73
N VAL A 100 -13.42 -7.02 -24.18
CA VAL A 100 -13.56 -6.43 -22.83
C VAL A 100 -12.91 -7.31 -21.77
N LEU A 101 -13.11 -8.63 -21.82
CA LEU A 101 -12.48 -9.56 -20.89
C LEU A 101 -10.95 -9.61 -21.06
N LYS A 102 -10.43 -9.53 -22.28
CA LYS A 102 -8.98 -9.46 -22.53
C LYS A 102 -8.39 -8.17 -21.96
N ASP A 103 -9.09 -7.04 -22.10
CA ASP A 103 -8.66 -5.75 -21.55
C ASP A 103 -8.70 -5.78 -20.02
N MET A 104 -9.78 -6.30 -19.44
CA MET A 104 -9.93 -6.50 -17.99
C MET A 104 -8.82 -7.40 -17.42
N ARG A 105 -8.46 -8.49 -18.11
CA ARG A 105 -7.34 -9.37 -17.74
C ARG A 105 -6.00 -8.63 -17.73
N ARG A 106 -5.81 -7.62 -18.59
CA ARG A 106 -4.61 -6.77 -18.61
C ARG A 106 -4.66 -5.65 -17.57
N GLY A 107 -5.75 -5.54 -16.80
CA GLY A 107 -5.97 -4.49 -15.82
C GLY A 107 -6.50 -3.18 -16.41
N ASP A 108 -6.92 -3.17 -17.68
CA ASP A 108 -7.63 -2.03 -18.26
C ASP A 108 -9.12 -2.13 -17.93
N PHE A 109 -9.54 -1.34 -16.95
CA PHE A 109 -10.93 -1.23 -16.51
C PHE A 109 -11.64 -0.01 -17.11
N THR A 110 -11.19 0.55 -18.24
CA THR A 110 -11.83 1.72 -18.88
C THR A 110 -12.85 1.34 -19.94
N ARG A 111 -12.66 0.20 -20.62
CA ARG A 111 -13.60 -0.30 -21.63
C ARG A 111 -14.90 -0.74 -20.95
N ARG A 112 -16.04 -0.48 -21.60
CA ARG A 112 -17.37 -0.92 -21.18
C ARG A 112 -18.04 -1.65 -22.34
N MET A 113 -18.82 -2.67 -22.02
CA MET A 113 -19.70 -3.31 -23.01
C MET A 113 -20.89 -2.40 -23.31
N SER A 114 -21.32 -2.43 -24.57
CA SER A 114 -22.60 -1.88 -24.99
C SER A 114 -23.76 -2.64 -24.33
N VAL A 115 -24.75 -1.91 -23.80
CA VAL A 115 -25.93 -2.52 -23.16
C VAL A 115 -27.05 -2.62 -24.18
N SER A 116 -27.38 -3.84 -24.59
CA SER A 116 -28.52 -4.18 -25.45
C SER A 116 -29.74 -4.61 -24.62
N GLU A 117 -30.89 -4.86 -25.26
CA GLU A 117 -32.05 -5.45 -24.58
C GLU A 117 -31.89 -6.98 -24.45
N GLY A 118 -32.61 -7.58 -23.49
CA GLY A 118 -32.63 -9.03 -23.29
C GLY A 118 -31.45 -9.56 -22.46
N GLN A 119 -31.13 -10.84 -22.61
CA GLN A 119 -30.12 -11.52 -21.79
C GLN A 119 -28.70 -10.99 -22.05
N SER A 120 -28.35 -10.66 -23.30
CA SER A 120 -27.06 -10.05 -23.64
C SER A 120 -26.82 -8.74 -22.89
N GLY A 121 -27.87 -7.90 -22.78
CA GLY A 121 -27.85 -6.68 -21.98
C GLY A 121 -27.60 -6.91 -20.49
N GLN A 122 -28.21 -7.95 -19.91
CA GLN A 122 -27.99 -8.31 -18.51
C GLN A 122 -26.55 -8.76 -18.26
N VAL A 123 -25.96 -9.53 -19.18
CA VAL A 123 -24.55 -9.91 -19.12
C VAL A 123 -23.64 -8.68 -19.24
N ALA A 124 -23.91 -7.80 -20.20
CA ALA A 124 -23.15 -6.55 -20.36
C ALA A 124 -23.23 -5.66 -19.12
N GLN A 125 -24.40 -5.53 -18.50
CA GLN A 125 -24.58 -4.77 -17.26
C GLN A 125 -23.84 -5.43 -16.09
N ALA A 126 -23.94 -6.74 -15.91
CA ALA A 126 -23.22 -7.46 -14.87
C ALA A 126 -21.71 -7.29 -15.01
N LEU A 127 -21.18 -7.40 -16.24
CA LEU A 127 -19.75 -7.19 -16.50
C LEU A 127 -19.34 -5.75 -16.24
N ASN A 128 -20.10 -4.76 -16.73
CA ASN A 128 -19.81 -3.35 -16.49
C ASN A 128 -19.79 -3.01 -14.98
N ASN A 129 -20.67 -3.61 -14.18
CA ASN A 129 -20.66 -3.44 -12.73
C ASN A 129 -19.40 -4.04 -12.09
N VAL A 130 -18.91 -5.18 -12.57
CA VAL A 130 -17.64 -5.78 -12.11
C VAL A 130 -16.46 -4.89 -12.50
N ILE A 131 -16.46 -4.34 -13.70
CA ILE A 131 -15.41 -3.41 -14.16
C ILE A 131 -15.40 -2.15 -13.29
N GLU A 132 -16.55 -1.57 -12.99
CA GLU A 132 -16.67 -0.40 -12.10
C GLU A 132 -16.19 -0.69 -10.67
N GLN A 133 -16.51 -1.87 -10.12
CA GLN A 133 -16.00 -2.30 -8.82
C GLN A 133 -14.48 -2.43 -8.83
N ASN A 134 -13.91 -3.04 -9.87
CA ASN A 134 -12.46 -3.21 -9.99
C ASN A 134 -11.74 -1.86 -10.15
N GLU A 135 -12.27 -0.96 -10.96
CA GLU A 135 -11.73 0.39 -11.13
C GLU A 135 -11.74 1.16 -9.80
N SER A 136 -12.86 1.12 -9.09
CA SER A 136 -13.00 1.74 -7.76
C SER A 136 -12.00 1.14 -6.76
N LEU A 137 -11.83 -0.18 -6.76
CA LEU A 137 -10.86 -0.87 -5.92
C LEU A 137 -9.43 -0.43 -6.19
N VAL A 138 -9.01 -0.39 -7.46
CA VAL A 138 -7.66 0.03 -7.83
C VAL A 138 -7.39 1.48 -7.43
N ASN A 139 -8.37 2.35 -7.63
CA ASN A 139 -8.28 3.75 -7.22
C ASN A 139 -8.15 3.88 -5.71
N GLU A 140 -8.95 3.13 -4.95
CA GLU A 140 -8.95 3.18 -3.50
C GLU A 140 -7.66 2.60 -2.90
N LEU A 141 -7.17 1.47 -3.41
CA LEU A 141 -5.87 0.91 -3.00
C LEU A 141 -4.73 1.87 -3.31
N SER A 142 -4.79 2.56 -4.46
CA SER A 142 -3.80 3.58 -4.82
C SER A 142 -3.82 4.77 -3.86
N ARG A 143 -5.01 5.23 -3.47
CA ARG A 143 -5.20 6.31 -2.49
C ARG A 143 -4.64 5.91 -1.13
N VAL A 144 -5.03 4.74 -0.60
CA VAL A 144 -4.57 4.24 0.70
C VAL A 144 -3.06 4.02 0.71
N ARG A 145 -2.47 3.49 -0.37
CA ARG A 145 -1.01 3.37 -0.50
C ARG A 145 -0.31 4.71 -0.35
N VAL A 146 -0.84 5.79 -0.93
CA VAL A 146 -0.23 7.12 -0.82
C VAL A 146 -0.39 7.68 0.60
N SER A 147 -1.60 7.62 1.17
CA SER A 147 -1.90 8.14 2.51
C SER A 147 -1.15 7.37 3.61
N VAL A 148 -1.31 6.05 3.70
CA VAL A 148 -0.64 5.23 4.72
C VAL A 148 0.85 5.10 4.42
N GLY A 149 1.22 4.79 3.18
CA GLY A 149 2.59 4.42 2.81
C GLY A 149 3.54 5.60 2.60
N LYS A 150 3.06 6.74 2.09
CA LYS A 150 3.91 7.92 1.84
C LYS A 150 3.71 9.04 2.85
N GLN A 151 2.48 9.23 3.33
CA GLN A 151 2.15 10.33 4.25
C GLN A 151 2.18 9.88 5.72
N GLY A 152 2.21 8.57 5.99
CA GLY A 152 2.26 8.03 7.35
C GLY A 152 0.93 8.16 8.10
N GLU A 153 -0.17 8.34 7.39
CA GLU A 153 -1.51 8.45 7.96
C GLU A 153 -2.06 7.06 8.31
N LEU A 154 -1.56 6.48 9.40
CA LEU A 154 -1.87 5.10 9.81
C LEU A 154 -3.32 4.87 10.27
N ASP A 155 -4.11 5.95 10.39
CA ASP A 155 -5.55 5.90 10.70
C ASP A 155 -6.42 5.78 9.44
N GLN A 156 -5.82 5.91 8.26
CA GLN A 156 -6.56 5.78 7.01
C GLN A 156 -6.97 4.33 6.75
N ARG A 157 -8.21 4.14 6.30
CA ARG A 157 -8.77 2.84 5.93
C ARG A 157 -9.23 2.84 4.47
N VAL A 158 -9.28 1.65 3.90
CA VAL A 158 -9.96 1.34 2.65
C VAL A 158 -11.46 1.39 2.88
N SER A 159 -12.19 2.14 2.06
CA SER A 159 -13.65 2.25 2.10
C SER A 159 -14.23 2.20 0.70
N LEU A 160 -14.93 1.11 0.38
CA LEU A 160 -15.59 0.90 -0.91
C LEU A 160 -17.05 0.54 -0.66
N PRO A 161 -17.99 1.47 -0.91
CA PRO A 161 -19.40 1.20 -0.76
C PRO A 161 -19.88 0.19 -1.81
N GLY A 162 -20.83 -0.67 -1.44
CA GLY A 162 -21.45 -1.62 -2.37
C GLY A 162 -20.68 -2.93 -2.56
N LEU A 163 -19.54 -3.13 -1.91
CA LEU A 163 -18.90 -4.45 -1.85
C LEU A 163 -19.77 -5.44 -1.08
N THR A 164 -19.82 -6.67 -1.56
CA THR A 164 -20.53 -7.79 -0.92
C THR A 164 -19.69 -9.06 -1.01
N GLY A 165 -20.00 -10.06 -0.18
CA GLY A 165 -19.32 -11.34 -0.19
C GLY A 165 -17.83 -11.24 0.16
N ASP A 166 -17.00 -12.06 -0.49
CA ASP A 166 -15.57 -12.18 -0.18
C ASP A 166 -14.76 -10.92 -0.42
N TRP A 167 -15.26 -9.98 -1.23
CA TRP A 167 -14.65 -8.68 -1.39
C TRP A 167 -14.61 -7.88 -0.08
N VAL A 168 -15.66 -7.99 0.74
CA VAL A 168 -15.69 -7.34 2.06
C VAL A 168 -14.61 -7.97 2.96
N ASN A 169 -14.46 -9.29 2.92
CA ASN A 169 -13.43 -9.99 3.67
C ASN A 169 -12.02 -9.56 3.23
N ALA A 170 -11.78 -9.42 1.93
CA ALA A 170 -10.51 -8.93 1.39
C ALA A 170 -10.20 -7.50 1.88
N MET A 171 -11.19 -6.60 1.86
CA MET A 171 -10.98 -5.23 2.32
C MET A 171 -10.78 -5.14 3.84
N ASN A 172 -11.47 -5.98 4.61
CA ASN A 172 -11.25 -6.10 6.05
C ASN A 172 -9.83 -6.60 6.33
N ALA A 173 -9.34 -7.60 5.62
CA ALA A 173 -7.97 -8.10 5.80
C ALA A 173 -6.91 -7.01 5.53
N VAL A 174 -7.12 -6.15 4.51
CA VAL A 174 -6.24 -4.99 4.27
C VAL A 174 -6.32 -3.98 5.41
N ASN A 175 -7.53 -3.67 5.88
CA ASN A 175 -7.73 -2.73 6.99
C ASN A 175 -7.13 -3.25 8.31
N ASP A 176 -7.29 -4.54 8.60
CA ASP A 176 -6.71 -5.20 9.76
C ASP A 176 -5.18 -5.15 9.71
N LEU A 177 -4.58 -5.37 8.54
CA LEU A 177 -3.13 -5.24 8.36
C LEU A 177 -2.66 -3.80 8.65
N ILE A 178 -3.41 -2.79 8.20
CA ILE A 178 -3.09 -1.37 8.48
C ILE A 178 -3.16 -1.11 9.99
N VAL A 179 -4.16 -1.64 10.69
CA VAL A 179 -4.29 -1.51 12.15
C VAL A 179 -3.14 -2.20 12.87
N ASP A 180 -2.87 -3.46 12.53
CA ASP A 180 -1.87 -4.30 13.19
C ASP A 180 -0.45 -3.75 13.04
N LEU A 181 -0.15 -3.10 11.91
CA LEU A 181 1.13 -2.41 11.71
C LEU A 181 1.12 -0.99 12.29
N GLY A 182 -0.02 -0.30 12.21
CA GLY A 182 -0.13 1.10 12.59
C GLY A 182 -0.06 1.33 14.10
N MET A 183 -0.69 0.46 14.88
CA MET A 183 -0.76 0.63 16.33
C MET A 183 0.62 0.58 16.99
N PRO A 184 1.49 -0.42 16.74
CA PRO A 184 2.82 -0.45 17.36
C PRO A 184 3.68 0.74 16.94
N ILE A 185 3.59 1.19 15.68
CA ILE A 185 4.34 2.36 15.20
C ILE A 185 3.92 3.63 15.97
N SER A 186 2.61 3.83 16.14
CA SER A 186 2.10 4.95 16.93
C SER A 186 2.51 4.87 18.40
N ALA A 187 2.52 3.67 18.98
CA ALA A 187 3.01 3.45 20.33
C ALA A 187 4.51 3.78 20.47
N MET A 188 5.34 3.37 19.50
CA MET A 188 6.76 3.71 19.46
C MET A 188 6.97 5.22 19.42
N ARG A 189 6.26 5.93 18.53
CA ARG A 189 6.32 7.39 18.45
C ARG A 189 5.96 8.03 19.80
N ARG A 190 4.89 7.57 20.45
CA ARG A 190 4.46 8.09 21.77
C ARG A 190 5.56 7.93 22.84
N VAL A 191 6.22 6.78 22.89
CA VAL A 191 7.30 6.52 23.84
C VAL A 191 8.52 7.39 23.54
N ILE A 192 8.91 7.49 22.26
CA ILE A 192 10.03 8.35 21.83
C ILE A 192 9.76 9.82 22.16
N ASP A 193 8.55 10.30 21.89
CA ASP A 193 8.13 11.67 22.24
C ASP A 193 8.16 11.90 23.76
N ALA A 194 7.79 10.89 24.57
CA ALA A 194 7.87 10.98 26.02
C ALA A 194 9.33 11.06 26.51
N VAL A 195 10.20 10.21 26.00
CA VAL A 195 11.65 10.23 26.28
C VAL A 195 12.25 11.59 25.90
N GLY A 196 11.90 12.13 24.74
CA GLY A 196 12.36 13.45 24.29
C GLY A 196 11.91 14.60 25.20
N ARG A 197 10.82 14.42 25.95
CA ARG A 197 10.35 15.36 26.98
C ARG A 197 10.89 15.05 28.39
N GLY A 198 11.76 14.05 28.52
CA GLY A 198 12.33 13.62 29.79
C GLY A 198 11.43 12.70 30.63
N ASP A 199 10.32 12.21 30.08
CA ASP A 199 9.46 11.22 30.74
C ASP A 199 9.93 9.80 30.40
N LEU A 200 10.72 9.23 31.30
CA LEU A 200 11.30 7.88 31.17
C LEU A 200 10.43 6.79 31.79
N SER A 201 9.24 7.15 32.29
CA SER A 201 8.28 6.18 32.83
C SER A 201 7.52 5.42 31.73
N GLN A 202 7.50 5.96 30.50
CA GLN A 202 6.72 5.42 29.41
C GLN A 202 7.44 4.24 28.73
N LYS A 203 6.74 3.12 28.59
CA LYS A 203 7.23 1.91 27.92
C LYS A 203 6.33 1.51 26.75
N MET A 204 6.92 0.74 25.84
CA MET A 204 6.21 -0.03 24.84
C MET A 204 5.44 -1.15 25.51
N ASP A 205 4.14 -1.22 25.23
CA ASP A 205 3.37 -2.42 25.51
C ASP A 205 3.81 -3.53 24.54
N LEU A 206 4.09 -4.71 25.07
CA LEU A 206 4.47 -5.88 24.28
C LEU A 206 3.29 -6.81 24.02
N GLU A 207 2.10 -6.41 24.45
CA GLU A 207 0.82 -7.05 24.18
C GLU A 207 -0.14 -6.03 23.56
N THR A 208 -1.10 -6.52 22.79
CA THR A 208 -2.08 -5.73 22.06
C THR A 208 -3.35 -6.55 21.95
N ASP A 209 -4.45 -6.04 22.52
CA ASP A 209 -5.74 -6.74 22.59
C ASP A 209 -5.61 -8.18 23.13
N GLY A 210 -4.80 -8.35 24.18
CA GLY A 210 -4.55 -9.66 24.81
C GLY A 210 -3.69 -10.61 23.98
N ARG A 211 -3.08 -10.14 22.88
CA ARG A 211 -2.17 -10.91 22.05
C ARG A 211 -0.76 -10.33 22.15
N PRO A 212 0.28 -11.16 22.38
CA PRO A 212 1.64 -10.65 22.40
C PRO A 212 2.04 -10.17 21.01
N LEU A 213 2.76 -9.04 20.95
CA LEU A 213 3.49 -8.64 19.75
C LEU A 213 4.42 -9.78 19.34
N ARG A 214 4.63 -9.96 18.04
CA ARG A 214 5.47 -11.04 17.50
C ARG A 214 6.51 -10.49 16.53
N GLY A 215 7.44 -11.36 16.14
CA GLY A 215 8.46 -11.06 15.13
C GLY A 215 9.28 -9.80 15.44
N GLU A 216 9.52 -8.99 14.40
CA GLU A 216 10.28 -7.75 14.47
C GLU A 216 9.64 -6.72 15.39
N LEU A 217 8.31 -6.55 15.37
CA LEU A 217 7.64 -5.55 16.21
C LEU A 217 7.89 -5.79 17.70
N ARG A 218 7.89 -7.05 18.15
CA ARG A 218 8.27 -7.39 19.54
C ARG A 218 9.74 -7.13 19.83
N ARG A 219 10.63 -7.45 18.89
CA ARG A 219 12.07 -7.20 19.05
C ARG A 219 12.32 -5.70 19.21
N THR A 220 11.77 -4.89 18.32
CA THR A 220 11.85 -3.42 18.39
C THR A 220 11.26 -2.88 19.68
N GLY A 221 10.07 -3.33 20.09
CA GLY A 221 9.46 -2.90 21.36
C GLY A 221 10.33 -3.21 22.58
N LYS A 222 10.95 -4.41 22.62
CA LYS A 222 11.91 -4.77 23.69
C LYS A 222 13.16 -3.90 23.67
N THR A 223 13.74 -3.65 22.49
CA THR A 223 14.91 -2.78 22.35
C THR A 223 14.61 -1.37 22.84
N ILE A 224 13.44 -0.82 22.49
CA ILE A 224 13.00 0.49 23.00
C ILE A 224 12.88 0.46 24.52
N ASN A 225 12.24 -0.56 25.11
CA ASN A 225 12.10 -0.64 26.56
C ASN A 225 13.45 -0.67 27.28
N VAL A 226 14.41 -1.46 26.78
CA VAL A 226 15.78 -1.51 27.29
C VAL A 226 16.47 -0.16 27.18
N MET A 227 16.31 0.55 26.07
CA MET A 227 16.84 1.91 25.90
C MET A 227 16.26 2.85 26.97
N VAL A 228 14.95 2.81 27.20
CA VAL A 228 14.31 3.65 28.22
C VAL A 228 14.80 3.27 29.64
N ASP A 229 14.98 1.99 29.95
CA ASP A 229 15.50 1.54 31.26
C ASP A 229 16.92 2.06 31.52
N ARG A 230 17.76 2.02 30.48
CA ARG A 230 19.14 2.54 30.54
C ARG A 230 19.16 4.05 30.78
N LEU A 231 18.31 4.79 30.06
CA LEU A 231 18.17 6.23 30.26
C LEU A 231 17.70 6.59 31.67
N ASP A 232 16.72 5.85 32.20
CA ASP A 232 16.18 6.09 33.54
C ASP A 232 17.24 5.86 34.63
N THR A 233 17.97 4.74 34.51
CA THR A 233 19.09 4.41 35.41
C THR A 233 20.16 5.51 35.37
N PHE A 234 20.55 5.95 34.17
CA PHE A 234 21.55 7.00 33.99
C PHE A 234 21.10 8.34 34.59
N ALA A 235 19.86 8.74 34.35
CA ALA A 235 19.30 9.98 34.90
C ALA A 235 19.28 9.97 36.45
N GLY A 236 18.95 8.81 37.04
CA GLY A 236 19.00 8.60 38.48
C GLY A 236 20.43 8.76 39.03
N GLU A 237 21.40 8.12 38.39
CA GLU A 237 22.81 8.16 38.82
C GLU A 237 23.42 9.56 38.72
N VAL A 238 23.17 10.28 37.62
CA VAL A 238 23.62 11.68 37.48
C VAL A 238 22.99 12.56 38.55
N THR A 239 21.70 12.38 38.85
CA THR A 239 21.02 13.16 39.90
C THR A 239 21.61 12.86 41.28
N ARG A 240 21.93 11.59 41.56
CA ARG A 240 22.56 11.16 42.81
C ARG A 240 23.95 11.78 42.97
N VAL A 241 24.82 11.64 41.97
CA VAL A 241 26.19 12.18 41.98
C VAL A 241 26.18 13.70 42.11
N ALA A 242 25.31 14.39 41.36
CA ALA A 242 25.17 15.84 41.45
C ALA A 242 24.76 16.30 42.86
N ARG A 243 23.88 15.55 43.54
CA ARG A 243 23.48 15.83 44.92
C ARG A 243 24.62 15.59 45.91
N GLU A 244 25.31 14.47 45.82
CA GLU A 244 26.43 14.10 46.71
C GLU A 244 27.57 15.11 46.63
N VAL A 245 27.97 15.48 45.41
CA VAL A 245 29.07 16.41 45.17
C VAL A 245 28.64 17.85 45.45
N GLY A 246 27.46 18.27 44.98
CA GLY A 246 27.02 19.66 45.03
C GLY A 246 26.39 20.09 46.37
N THR A 247 25.56 19.24 46.97
CA THR A 247 24.80 19.61 48.19
C THR A 247 25.35 19.00 49.47
N GLU A 248 25.91 17.79 49.40
CA GLU A 248 26.44 17.08 50.58
C GLU A 248 27.94 17.31 50.78
N GLY A 249 28.61 17.95 49.81
CA GLY A 249 30.04 18.27 49.89
C GLY A 249 30.95 17.04 49.88
N LYS A 250 30.42 15.88 49.48
CA LYS A 250 31.19 14.64 49.33
C LYS A 250 31.93 14.68 48.00
N LEU A 251 33.18 15.12 48.03
CA LEU A 251 34.06 15.12 46.87
C LEU A 251 34.49 13.67 46.57
N GLY A 252 34.09 13.15 45.40
CA GLY A 252 34.44 11.80 44.93
C GLY A 252 33.27 10.84 44.68
N GLY A 253 32.02 11.33 44.59
CA GLY A 253 30.90 10.52 44.16
C GLY A 253 31.10 10.03 42.72
N ARG A 254 31.10 8.70 42.53
CA ARG A 254 31.23 8.07 41.21
C ARG A 254 29.86 7.59 40.74
N ALA A 255 29.59 7.72 39.44
CA ALA A 255 28.47 7.07 38.80
C ALA A 255 28.88 5.63 38.48
N GLU A 256 28.05 4.66 38.86
CA GLU A 256 28.25 3.25 38.52
C GLU A 256 27.00 2.76 37.81
N ILE A 257 27.12 2.54 36.50
CA ILE A 257 26.00 2.11 35.66
C ILE A 257 26.41 0.79 35.01
N GLU A 258 25.75 -0.30 35.39
CA GLU A 258 26.07 -1.63 34.86
C GLU A 258 25.63 -1.77 33.40
N GLY A 259 26.50 -2.38 32.57
CA GLY A 259 26.16 -2.77 31.20
C GLY A 259 26.10 -1.62 30.18
N VAL A 260 26.73 -0.48 30.47
CA VAL A 260 26.95 0.61 29.51
C VAL A 260 28.16 0.32 28.62
N SER A 261 28.13 0.84 27.39
CA SER A 261 29.20 0.72 26.40
C SER A 261 29.13 1.88 25.41
N GLY A 262 30.25 2.26 24.80
CA GLY A 262 30.32 3.35 23.82
C GLY A 262 30.04 4.70 24.47
N THR A 263 29.23 5.57 23.86
CA THR A 263 28.96 6.92 24.38
C THR A 263 28.47 6.94 25.84
N TRP A 264 27.79 5.88 26.29
CA TRP A 264 27.31 5.78 27.67
C TRP A 264 28.43 5.49 28.69
N GLU A 265 29.44 4.74 28.28
CA GLU A 265 30.65 4.49 29.07
C GLU A 265 31.46 5.79 29.15
N ASP A 266 31.68 6.46 28.01
CA ASP A 266 32.36 7.75 27.96
C ASP A 266 31.70 8.80 28.87
N LEU A 267 30.37 8.88 28.88
CA LEU A 267 29.65 9.80 29.76
C LEU A 267 29.77 9.44 31.24
N THR A 268 29.79 8.14 31.57
CA THR A 268 30.00 7.67 32.95
C THR A 268 31.41 8.01 33.42
N ASP A 269 32.42 7.80 32.57
CA ASP A 269 33.82 8.14 32.85
C ASP A 269 34.03 9.65 33.01
N ASN A 270 33.35 10.48 32.21
CA ASN A 270 33.41 11.94 32.35
C ASN A 270 32.74 12.46 33.64
N VAL A 271 31.78 11.72 34.21
CA VAL A 271 31.15 12.06 35.49
C VAL A 271 32.03 11.66 36.69
N ASN A 272 32.93 10.69 36.49
CA ASN A 272 33.83 10.14 37.51
C ASN A 272 35.13 10.93 37.70
#